data_AF-A0A3N0AH69-F1
#
_entry.id   AF-A0A3N0AH69-F1
#
_cell.length_a   1.000
_cell.length_b   1.000
_cell.length_c   1.000
_cell.angle_alpha   90.00
_cell.angle_beta   90.00
_cell.angle_gamma   90.00
#
_symmetry.space_group_name_H-M   'P 1'
#
loop_
_entity.id
_entity.type
_entity.pdbx_description
1 polymer ?
#
loop_
_entity_poly.entity_id
_entity_poly.type
_entity_poly.pdbx_seq_one_letter_code
_entity_poly.pdbx_strand_id
1 'polypeptide(L)' 'MRSKDFEVIDRAVKRRGITVAELSRRVEMDPVLLHRSLYGARNIKSYEFVALCAELDLEIEDFKDCLPEALKAKV' A
#
# COMPACT_ATOMS: atom_id res chain seq x y z
N MET A 1 -4.80 13.53 -7.48
CA MET A 1 -5.33 12.25 -8.01
C MET A 1 -4.63 11.14 -7.24
N ARG A 2 -5.37 10.23 -6.60
CA ARG A 2 -4.75 9.09 -5.89
C ARG A 2 -4.20 8.11 -6.93
N SER A 3 -3.01 7.58 -6.69
CA SER A 3 -2.42 6.56 -7.56
C SER A 3 -3.06 5.19 -7.25
N LYS A 4 -3.20 4.33 -8.27
CA LYS A 4 -3.95 3.06 -8.19
C LYS A 4 -3.36 2.07 -7.18
N ASP A 5 -2.05 2.10 -7.00
CA ASP A 5 -1.32 1.34 -5.98
C ASP A 5 -1.81 1.63 -4.56
N PHE A 6 -2.08 2.90 -4.23
CA PHE A 6 -2.63 3.26 -2.92
C PHE A 6 -4.08 2.77 -2.73
N GLU A 7 -4.85 2.63 -3.81
CA GLU A 7 -6.21 2.09 -3.73
C GLU A 7 -6.20 0.59 -3.40
N VAL A 8 -5.20 -0.16 -3.89
CA VAL A 8 -4.98 -1.58 -3.52
C VAL A 8 -4.69 -1.68 -2.02
N ILE A 9 -3.75 -0.87 -1.52
CA ILE A 9 -3.38 -0.85 -0.10
C ILE A 9 -4.57 -0.44 0.78
N ASP A 10 -5.27 0.65 0.47
CA ASP A 10 -6.44 1.12 1.22
C ASP A 10 -7.56 0.07 1.26
N ARG A 11 -7.79 -0.64 0.15
CA ARG A 11 -8.77 -1.74 0.09
C ARG A 11 -8.36 -2.89 1.00
N ALA A 12 -7.08 -3.26 1.01
CA ALA A 12 -6.56 -4.32 1.86
C ALA A 12 -6.69 -3.99 3.35
N VAL A 13 -6.38 -2.74 3.73
CA VAL A 13 -6.58 -2.21 5.09
C VAL A 13 -8.05 -2.31 5.52
N LYS A 14 -8.96 -1.85 4.66
CA LYS A 14 -10.42 -1.91 4.91
C LYS A 14 -10.92 -3.35 5.03
N ARG A 15 -10.47 -4.25 4.14
CA ARG A 15 -10.84 -5.68 4.17
C ARG A 15 -10.42 -6.36 5.48
N ARG A 16 -9.26 -5.98 6.02
CA ARG A 16 -8.75 -6.51 7.29
C ARG A 16 -9.38 -5.86 8.54
N GLY A 17 -10.10 -4.75 8.38
CA GLY A 17 -10.73 -4.03 9.49
C GLY A 17 -9.73 -3.41 10.47
N ILE A 18 -8.50 -3.16 10.05
CA ILE A 18 -7.47 -2.56 10.90
C ILE A 18 -7.45 -1.04 10.75
N THR A 19 -7.16 -0.33 11.85
CA THR A 19 -7.02 1.12 11.84
C THR A 19 -5.63 1.54 11.33
N VAL A 20 -5.50 2.79 10.85
CA VAL A 20 -4.20 3.35 10.46
C VAL A 20 -3.21 3.33 11.64
N ALA A 21 -3.68 3.60 12.86
CA ALA A 21 -2.85 3.58 14.07
C ALA A 21 -2.38 2.17 14.46
N GLU A 22 -3.18 1.15 14.16
CA GLU A 22 -2.77 -0.24 14.35
C GLU A 22 -1.76 -0.66 13.27
N LEU A 23 -2.06 -0.40 12.00
CA LEU A 23 -1.16 -0.70 10.90
C LEU A 23 0.20 -0.03 11.10
N SER A 24 0.22 1.24 11.48
CA SER A 24 1.46 1.99 11.72
C SER A 24 2.36 1.33 12.76
N ARG A 25 1.79 0.73 13.81
CA ARG A 25 2.56 -0.02 14.81
C ARG A 25 3.16 -1.30 14.25
N ARG A 26 2.40 -2.03 13.42
CA ARG A 26 2.84 -3.32 12.87
C ARG A 26 3.93 -3.17 11.82
N VAL A 27 3.90 -2.10 11.04
CA VAL A 27 4.92 -1.82 10.01
C VAL A 27 6.01 -0.86 10.49
N GLU A 28 6.04 -0.53 11.77
CA GLU A 28 6.99 0.42 12.38
C GLU A 28 7.07 1.77 11.64
N MET A 29 5.93 2.30 11.21
CA MET A 29 5.81 3.59 10.54
C MET A 29 5.16 4.62 11.44
N ASP A 30 5.57 5.89 11.28
CA ASP A 30 4.87 6.99 11.92
C ASP A 30 3.41 7.08 11.38
N PRO A 31 2.39 7.19 12.26
CA PRO A 31 0.99 7.21 11.84
C PRO A 31 0.62 8.37 10.91
N VAL A 32 1.25 9.54 11.09
CA VAL A 32 1.01 10.72 10.25
C VAL A 32 1.66 10.52 8.89
N LEU A 33 2.86 9.94 8.83
CA LEU A 33 3.51 9.58 7.57
C LEU A 33 2.72 8.52 6.81
N LEU A 34 2.27 7.46 7.48
CA LEU A 34 1.44 6.41 6.88
C LEU A 34 0.14 7.01 6.33
N HIS A 35 -0.56 7.84 7.11
CA HIS A 35 -1.75 8.53 6.65
C HIS A 35 -1.44 9.40 5.42
N ARG A 36 -0.42 10.27 5.45
CA ARG A 36 -0.06 11.10 4.29
C ARG A 36 0.26 10.27 3.05
N SER A 37 0.90 9.12 3.23
CA SER A 37 1.18 8.19 2.14
C SER A 37 -0.08 7.57 1.56
N LEU A 38 -0.99 7.02 2.37
CA LEU A 38 -2.25 6.45 1.90
C LEU A 38 -3.15 7.47 1.17
N TYR A 39 -3.04 8.75 1.53
CA TYR A 39 -3.75 9.85 0.86
C TYR A 39 -3.01 10.43 -0.35
N GLY A 40 -1.84 9.92 -0.71
CA GLY A 40 -1.04 10.38 -1.85
C GLY A 40 -0.36 11.74 -1.64
N ALA A 41 -0.27 12.21 -0.39
CA ALA A 41 0.43 13.44 -0.04
C ALA A 41 1.94 13.23 0.19
N ARG A 42 2.41 11.98 0.15
CA ARG A 42 3.80 11.60 0.37
C ARG A 42 4.14 10.30 -0.39
N ASN A 43 5.30 10.28 -1.05
CA ASN A 43 5.86 9.06 -1.62
C ASN A 43 6.26 8.06 -0.53
N ILE A 44 5.88 6.80 -0.69
CA ILE A 44 6.31 5.69 0.16
C ILE A 44 7.73 5.28 -0.23
N LYS A 45 8.60 5.01 0.74
CA LYS A 45 9.92 4.42 0.47
C LYS A 45 9.79 2.92 0.19
N SER A 46 10.71 2.35 -0.59
CA SER A 46 10.66 0.93 -0.97
C SER A 46 10.50 -0.03 0.22
N TYR A 47 11.23 0.17 1.31
CA TYR A 47 11.10 -0.69 2.50
C TYR A 47 9.75 -0.53 3.21
N GLU A 48 9.18 0.68 3.24
CA GLU A 48 7.86 0.96 3.82
C GLU A 48 6.77 0.26 2.99
N PHE A 49 6.92 0.28 1.65
CA PHE A 49 6.03 -0.41 0.73
C PHE A 49 6.08 -1.93 0.95
N VAL A 50 7.28 -2.50 1.01
CA VAL A 50 7.46 -3.94 1.26
C VAL A 50 6.88 -4.35 2.61
N ALA A 51 7.09 -3.55 3.67
CA ALA A 51 6.52 -3.81 4.99
C ALA A 51 4.98 -3.78 4.97
N LEU A 52 4.39 -2.81 4.26
CA LEU A 52 2.94 -2.75 4.07
C LEU A 52 2.42 -3.97 3.30
N CYS A 53 3.08 -4.40 2.23
CA CYS A 53 2.67 -5.59 1.50
C CYS A 53 2.75 -6.85 2.35
N ALA A 54 3.85 -7.04 3.08
CA ALA A 54 4.03 -8.18 3.99
C ALA A 54 2.97 -8.21 5.10
N GLU A 55 2.71 -7.08 5.76
CA GLU A 55 1.68 -7.02 6.81
C GLU A 55 0.28 -7.23 6.23
N LEU A 56 -0.01 -6.72 5.03
CA LEU A 56 -1.33 -6.78 4.42
C LEU A 56 -1.57 -8.05 3.58
N ASP A 57 -0.58 -8.94 3.49
CA ASP A 57 -0.59 -10.15 2.64
C ASP A 57 -0.98 -9.78 1.21
N LEU A 58 -0.23 -8.82 0.66
CA LEU A 58 -0.34 -8.37 -0.72
C LEU A 58 0.82 -8.94 -1.53
N GLU A 59 0.47 -9.50 -2.67
CA GLU A 59 1.42 -10.04 -3.65
C GLU A 59 1.53 -9.09 -4.85
N ILE A 60 2.48 -9.34 -5.76
CA ILE A 60 2.69 -8.47 -6.93
C ILE A 60 1.44 -8.50 -7.84
N GLU A 61 0.75 -9.63 -7.82
CA GLU A 61 -0.49 -9.93 -8.53
C GLU A 61 -1.62 -8.94 -8.19
N ASP A 62 -1.69 -8.50 -6.93
CA ASP A 62 -2.69 -7.52 -6.47
C ASP A 62 -2.49 -6.13 -7.12
N PHE A 63 -1.30 -5.87 -7.66
CA PHE A 63 -0.93 -4.61 -8.30
C PHE A 63 -0.91 -4.69 -9.84
N LYS A 64 -1.31 -5.80 -10.48
CA LYS A 64 -1.27 -5.94 -11.95
C LYS A 64 -1.97 -4.80 -12.69
N ASP A 65 -3.10 -4.32 -12.16
CA ASP A 65 -3.86 -3.22 -12.75
C ASP A 65 -3.25 -1.83 -12.54
N CYS A 66 -2.22 -1.75 -11.71
CA CYS A 66 -1.40 -0.55 -11.50
C CYS A 66 -0.27 -0.45 -12.56
N LEU A 67 0.07 -1.56 -13.21
CA LEU A 67 1.15 -1.60 -14.20
C LEU A 67 0.70 -1.02 -15.55
N PRO A 68 1.61 -0.35 -16.28
CA PRO A 68 1.41 -0.06 -17.70
C PRO A 68 1.09 -1.34 -18.48
N GLU A 69 0.26 -1.24 -19.52
CA GLU A 69 -0.15 -2.39 -20.35
C GLU A 69 1.03 -3.24 -20.84
N ALA A 70 2.14 -2.59 -21.21
CA ALA A 70 3.36 -3.26 -21.66
C ALA A 70 4.05 -4.14 -20.61
N LEU A 71 3.74 -3.95 -19.32
CA LEU A 71 4.32 -4.69 -18.19
C LEU A 71 3.38 -5.73 -17.59
N LYS A 72 2.06 -5.65 -17.86
CA LYS A 72 1.06 -6.59 -17.32
C LYS A 72 1.29 -8.05 -17.71
N ALA A 73 1.87 -8.31 -18.88
CA ALA A 73 2.14 -9.67 -19.36
C ALA A 73 3.37 -10.33 -18.72
N LYS A 74 4.11 -9.62 -17.86
CA LYS A 74 5.37 -10.09 -17.23
C LYS A 74 5.22 -10.47 -15.75
N VAL A 75 4.01 -10.31 -15.21
CA VAL A 75 3.64 -10.55 -13.82
C VAL A 75 2.39 -11.41 -13.83
#